data_AF-A0ABD6MS02-F1
#
_entry.id   AF-A0ABD6MS02-F1
#
_cell.length_a   1.000
_cell.length_b   1.000
_cell.length_c   1.000
_cell.angle_alpha   90.00
_cell.angle_beta   90.00
_cell.angle_gamma   90.00
#
_symmetry.space_group_name_H-M   'P 1'
#
loop_
_entity.id
_entity.type
_entity.pdbx_description
1 polymer ?
#
loop_
_entity_poly.entity_id
_entity_poly.type
_entity_poly.pdbx_seq_one_letter_code
_entity_poly.pdbx_strand_id
1 'polypeptide(L)'
;MRIEIWADVVCAWAYIGKRRLERALADRDDVEVVWRPFRIDPTAPARAIPLEEALRDPLMDEAVRACAPDLTPAENRVRISTVAAAEGLGPRWGAGWRASSHDAHRLVALAYDHGGATLQNEVMERVLHATFIEALDISDRSVLARIAAAAGFPQGAGLLDTDAGEVRVRELLLEGKARGVKTSPSLVVGDRALAGAQAPEAIREFLDGCGGAAEVPAEVARMRWAESLMDLRDPLGALTLLRPLLEEFAGDRAVRTLAARAYFASAQLKRAEAQLAPLVEEYPDDAFARLLYGRTLQRQNRAEEAEPHMRLAEAANA
;
A
#
# COMPACT_ATOMS: atom_id res chain seq x y z
N MET A 1 -20.48 3.46 -6.05
CA MET A 1 -19.37 2.48 -6.18
C MET A 1 -18.05 3.15 -5.81
N ARG A 2 -17.13 2.48 -5.11
CA ARG A 2 -15.80 3.00 -4.79
C ARG A 2 -14.73 2.35 -5.67
N ILE A 3 -13.90 3.16 -6.33
CA ILE A 3 -12.72 2.73 -7.08
C ILE A 3 -11.48 3.16 -6.31
N GLU A 4 -10.57 2.23 -6.07
CA GLU A 4 -9.27 2.53 -5.49
C GLU A 4 -8.19 2.48 -6.56
N ILE A 5 -7.44 3.58 -6.71
CA ILE A 5 -6.31 3.66 -7.63
C ILE A 5 -5.03 3.54 -6.82
N TRP A 6 -4.40 2.38 -6.93
CA TRP A 6 -3.10 2.11 -6.34
C TRP A 6 -2.02 2.61 -7.28
N ALA A 7 -1.38 3.72 -6.91
CA ALA A 7 -0.45 4.40 -7.80
C ALA A 7 0.70 5.05 -7.03
N ASP A 8 1.84 5.17 -7.70
CA ASP A 8 2.93 6.02 -7.25
C ASP A 8 2.88 7.37 -7.98
N VAL A 9 3.16 8.45 -7.26
CA VAL A 9 3.16 9.82 -7.80
C VAL A 9 4.34 10.10 -8.72
N VAL A 10 5.34 9.22 -8.73
CA VAL A 10 6.49 9.25 -9.65
C VAL A 10 6.30 8.31 -10.85
N CYS A 11 5.14 7.66 -10.99
CA CYS A 11 4.82 6.80 -12.13
C CYS A 11 4.12 7.60 -13.24
N ALA A 12 4.75 7.74 -14.41
CA ALA A 12 4.14 8.47 -15.53
C ALA A 12 2.81 7.84 -16.01
N TRP A 13 2.72 6.52 -15.95
CA TRP A 13 1.49 5.79 -16.30
C TRP A 13 0.35 6.07 -15.32
N ALA A 14 0.62 6.46 -14.07
CA ALA A 14 -0.44 6.84 -13.13
C ALA A 14 -1.17 8.10 -13.60
N TYR A 15 -0.44 9.09 -14.12
CA TYR A 15 -1.06 10.33 -14.60
C TYR A 15 -1.76 10.17 -15.96
N ILE A 16 -1.18 9.37 -16.87
CA ILE A 16 -1.87 8.93 -18.09
C ILE A 16 -3.15 8.15 -17.72
N GLY A 17 -3.06 7.23 -16.77
CA GLY A 17 -4.19 6.45 -16.27
C GLY A 17 -5.29 7.32 -15.66
N LYS A 18 -4.93 8.40 -14.95
CA LYS A 18 -5.88 9.39 -14.43
C LYS A 18 -6.73 9.99 -15.54
N ARG A 19 -6.11 10.48 -16.62
CA ARG A 19 -6.84 11.05 -17.78
C ARG A 19 -7.76 10.02 -18.44
N ARG A 20 -7.30 8.79 -18.58
CA ARG A 20 -8.10 7.69 -19.16
C ARG A 20 -9.29 7.33 -18.28
N LEU A 21 -9.11 7.30 -16.96
CA LEU A 21 -10.19 7.07 -16.02
C LEU A 21 -11.20 8.23 -16.02
N GLU A 22 -10.75 9.48 -16.01
CA GLU A 22 -11.63 10.65 -16.08
C GLU A 22 -12.52 10.60 -17.34
N ARG A 23 -11.94 10.21 -18.48
CA ARG A 23 -12.70 9.97 -19.72
C ARG A 23 -13.65 8.78 -19.63
N ALA A 24 -13.27 7.72 -18.92
CA ALA A 24 -14.13 6.55 -18.71
C ALA A 24 -15.33 6.86 -17.79
N LEU A 25 -15.16 7.83 -16.88
CA LEU A 25 -16.15 8.25 -15.89
C LEU A 25 -16.94 9.51 -16.28
N ALA A 26 -16.72 10.08 -17.47
CA ALA A 26 -17.32 11.36 -17.87
C ALA A 26 -18.86 11.40 -17.74
N ASP A 27 -19.52 10.26 -17.95
CA ASP A 27 -20.98 10.10 -17.87
C ASP A 27 -21.42 9.36 -16.58
N ARG A 28 -20.57 9.29 -15.56
CA ARG A 28 -20.83 8.56 -14.29
C ARG A 28 -20.62 9.46 -13.08
N ASP A 29 -21.65 9.62 -12.27
CA ASP A 29 -21.63 10.36 -10.99
C ASP A 29 -21.77 9.43 -9.77
N ASP A 30 -21.97 8.13 -9.99
CA ASP A 30 -22.16 7.10 -8.98
C ASP A 30 -20.83 6.55 -8.41
N VAL A 31 -19.70 7.15 -8.77
CA VAL A 31 -18.35 6.64 -8.50
C VAL A 31 -17.57 7.58 -7.57
N GLU A 32 -17.12 7.03 -6.44
CA GLU A 32 -16.09 7.64 -5.60
C GLU A 32 -14.71 7.11 -6.01
N VAL A 33 -13.78 8.00 -6.37
CA VAL A 33 -12.39 7.64 -6.70
C VAL A 33 -11.48 7.96 -5.53
N VAL A 34 -10.75 6.95 -5.04
CA VAL A 34 -9.81 7.09 -3.93
C VAL A 34 -8.41 6.67 -4.34
N TRP A 35 -7.43 7.50 -4.04
CA TRP A 35 -6.03 7.23 -4.30
C TRP A 35 -5.40 6.45 -3.15
N ARG A 36 -4.62 5.41 -3.49
CA ARG A 36 -3.90 4.55 -2.57
C ARG A 36 -2.41 4.55 -2.91
N PRO A 37 -1.52 4.63 -1.91
CA PRO A 37 -0.09 4.69 -2.15
C PRO A 37 0.43 3.37 -2.74
N PHE A 38 1.26 3.49 -3.76
CA PHE A 38 2.17 2.45 -4.24
C PHE A 38 3.57 3.06 -4.32
N ARG A 39 4.62 2.27 -4.09
CA ARG A 39 6.01 2.74 -4.23
C ARG A 39 6.76 1.91 -5.26
N ILE A 40 7.00 2.48 -6.45
CA ILE A 40 7.77 1.82 -7.52
C ILE A 40 9.26 1.76 -7.18
N ASP A 41 9.78 2.80 -6.50
CA ASP A 41 11.16 2.85 -6.00
C ASP A 41 11.17 3.10 -4.48
N PRO A 42 11.05 2.05 -3.66
CA PRO A 42 11.18 2.16 -2.21
C PRO A 42 12.58 2.64 -1.75
N THR A 43 13.58 2.53 -2.63
CA THR A 43 14.99 2.87 -2.38
C THR A 43 15.38 4.27 -2.85
N ALA A 44 14.43 5.05 -3.37
CA ALA A 44 14.66 6.42 -3.79
C ALA A 44 15.28 7.23 -2.64
N PRO A 45 16.32 8.05 -2.94
CA PRO A 45 17.04 8.77 -1.90
C PRO A 45 16.15 9.84 -1.24
N ALA A 46 16.41 10.12 0.04
CA ALA A 46 15.71 11.17 0.78
C ALA A 46 15.98 12.57 0.19
N ARG A 47 17.22 12.80 -0.27
CA ARG A 47 17.57 13.96 -1.08
C ARG A 47 17.44 13.57 -2.55
N ALA A 48 16.59 14.24 -3.31
CA ALA A 48 16.45 13.95 -4.71
C ALA A 48 17.75 14.18 -5.49
N ILE A 49 17.92 13.38 -6.54
CA ILE A 49 19.01 13.53 -7.51
C ILE A 49 18.41 13.75 -8.89
N PRO A 50 19.10 14.49 -9.79
CA PRO A 50 18.64 14.66 -11.16
C PRO A 50 18.40 13.30 -11.82
N LEU A 51 17.25 13.12 -12.46
CA LEU A 51 16.88 11.83 -13.05
C LEU A 51 17.87 11.38 -14.12
N GLU A 52 18.42 12.32 -14.89
CA GLU A 52 19.45 12.02 -15.89
C GLU A 52 20.75 11.47 -15.31
N GLU A 53 21.10 11.88 -14.09
CA GLU A 53 22.24 11.32 -13.37
C GLU A 53 21.89 9.92 -12.85
N ALA A 54 20.70 9.77 -12.25
CA ALA A 54 20.21 8.50 -11.73
C ALA A 54 20.14 7.40 -12.80
N LEU A 55 19.74 7.74 -14.03
CA LEU A 55 19.63 6.79 -15.15
C LEU A 55 20.98 6.31 -15.69
N ARG A 56 22.11 6.86 -15.23
CA ARG A 56 23.44 6.34 -15.54
C ARG A 56 23.84 5.17 -14.64
N ASP A 57 23.11 4.96 -13.53
CA ASP A 57 23.29 3.80 -12.66
C ASP A 57 22.79 2.52 -13.36
N PRO A 58 23.63 1.50 -13.56
CA PRO A 58 23.24 0.24 -14.20
C PRO A 58 22.04 -0.45 -13.53
N LEU A 59 21.88 -0.34 -12.20
CA LEU A 59 20.77 -0.95 -11.48
C LEU A 59 19.44 -0.25 -11.78
N MET A 60 19.48 1.09 -11.88
CA MET A 60 18.31 1.87 -12.29
C MET A 60 17.96 1.61 -13.76
N ASP A 61 18.97 1.53 -14.60
CA ASP A 61 18.82 1.25 -16.03
C ASP A 61 18.19 -0.15 -16.27
N GLU A 62 18.60 -1.17 -15.51
CA GLU A 62 17.97 -2.50 -15.50
C GLU A 62 16.52 -2.47 -15.02
N ALA A 63 16.24 -1.75 -13.92
CA ALA A 63 14.87 -1.61 -13.41
C ALA A 63 13.92 -0.93 -14.42
N VAL A 64 14.40 0.09 -15.12
CA VAL A 64 13.62 0.77 -16.18
C VAL A 64 13.41 -0.15 -17.38
N ARG A 65 14.44 -0.91 -17.79
CA ARG A 65 14.31 -1.90 -18.87
C ARG A 65 13.34 -3.03 -18.52
N ALA A 66 13.27 -3.47 -17.27
CA ALA A 66 12.30 -4.48 -16.85
C ALA A 66 10.84 -4.03 -17.08
N CYS A 67 10.57 -2.71 -17.07
CA CYS A 67 9.25 -2.16 -17.40
C CYS A 67 8.97 -2.08 -18.91
N ALA A 68 9.99 -2.10 -19.76
CA ALA A 68 9.88 -2.02 -21.22
C ALA A 68 11.08 -2.76 -21.88
N PRO A 69 11.09 -4.10 -21.87
CA PRO A 69 12.28 -4.90 -22.22
C PRO A 69 12.76 -4.69 -23.66
N ASP A 70 11.83 -4.30 -24.55
CA ASP A 70 12.10 -4.10 -25.97
C ASP A 70 12.55 -2.67 -26.32
N LEU A 71 12.66 -1.76 -25.34
CA LEU A 71 12.99 -0.35 -25.56
C LEU A 71 14.17 0.09 -24.69
N THR A 72 15.03 0.94 -25.25
CA THR A 72 15.98 1.70 -24.43
C THR A 72 15.23 2.70 -23.52
N PRO A 73 15.84 3.15 -22.41
CA PRO A 73 15.25 4.19 -21.56
C PRO A 73 14.92 5.49 -22.30
N ALA A 74 15.68 5.82 -23.35
CA ALA A 74 15.42 7.00 -24.18
C ALA A 74 14.17 6.80 -25.07
N GLU A 75 14.07 5.67 -25.77
CA GLU A 75 12.92 5.34 -26.60
C GLU A 75 11.64 5.21 -25.77
N ASN A 76 11.72 4.59 -24.59
CA ASN A 76 10.59 4.48 -23.68
C ASN A 76 10.11 5.85 -23.19
N ARG A 77 11.03 6.78 -22.89
CA ARG A 77 10.66 8.16 -22.52
C ARG A 77 9.95 8.90 -23.67
N VAL A 78 10.43 8.75 -24.90
CA VAL A 78 9.78 9.33 -26.09
C VAL A 78 8.38 8.74 -26.26
N ARG A 79 8.24 7.41 -26.17
CA ARG A 79 6.93 6.72 -26.23
C ARG A 79 5.97 7.26 -25.18
N ILE A 80 6.39 7.34 -23.93
CA ILE A 80 5.55 7.84 -22.82
C ILE A 80 5.12 9.28 -23.07
N SER A 81 6.03 10.15 -23.51
CA SER A 81 5.72 11.55 -23.83
C SER A 81 4.69 11.67 -24.95
N THR A 82 4.84 10.88 -26.02
CA THR A 82 3.86 10.84 -27.13
C THR A 82 2.48 10.40 -26.64
N VAL A 83 2.41 9.37 -25.79
CA VAL A 83 1.13 8.93 -25.21
C VAL A 83 0.54 10.00 -24.31
N ALA A 84 1.33 10.61 -23.43
CA ALA A 84 0.85 11.68 -22.54
C ALA A 84 0.30 12.88 -23.32
N ALA A 85 0.99 13.29 -24.39
CA ALA A 85 0.51 14.35 -25.27
C ALA A 85 -0.84 14.01 -25.93
N ALA A 86 -1.01 12.75 -26.38
CA ALA A 86 -2.28 12.28 -26.94
C ALA A 86 -3.44 12.25 -25.92
N GLU A 87 -3.12 12.13 -24.62
CA GLU A 87 -4.09 12.26 -23.52
C GLU A 87 -4.28 13.72 -23.04
N GLY A 88 -3.73 14.70 -23.75
CA GLY A 88 -3.91 16.13 -23.44
C GLY A 88 -3.00 16.68 -22.34
N LEU A 89 -1.95 15.94 -21.95
CA LEU A 89 -1.00 16.38 -20.92
C LEU A 89 0.12 17.31 -21.44
N GLY A 90 0.09 17.62 -22.74
CA GLY A 90 0.99 18.58 -23.38
C GLY A 90 2.33 17.98 -23.86
N PRO A 91 3.13 18.78 -24.59
CA PRO A 91 4.36 18.31 -25.25
C PRO A 91 5.60 18.35 -24.34
N ARG A 92 5.55 19.09 -23.22
CA ARG A 92 6.61 19.12 -22.21
C ARG A 92 6.22 18.19 -21.08
N TRP A 93 6.83 17.01 -21.05
CA TRP A 93 6.44 15.92 -20.17
C TRP A 93 7.65 15.10 -19.72
N GLY A 94 7.79 14.91 -18.41
CA GLY A 94 8.77 14.01 -17.82
C GLY A 94 9.21 14.44 -16.43
N ALA A 95 9.52 13.47 -15.58
CA ALA A 95 10.10 13.73 -14.28
C ALA A 95 11.53 14.27 -14.42
N GLY A 96 11.87 15.33 -13.68
CA GLY A 96 13.23 15.87 -13.61
C GLY A 96 14.11 15.18 -12.56
N TRP A 97 13.49 14.48 -11.60
CA TRP A 97 14.13 14.04 -10.37
C TRP A 97 13.82 12.57 -10.07
N ARG A 98 14.82 11.86 -9.55
CA ARG A 98 14.59 10.65 -8.74
C ARG A 98 14.42 11.08 -7.30
N ALA A 99 13.17 11.18 -6.87
CA ALA A 99 12.79 11.68 -5.54
C ALA A 99 12.02 10.61 -4.75
N SER A 100 12.14 10.64 -3.43
CA SER A 100 11.27 9.85 -2.56
C SER A 100 9.82 10.33 -2.68
N SER A 101 8.89 9.41 -2.98
CA SER A 101 7.45 9.70 -3.01
C SER A 101 6.76 9.63 -1.65
N HIS A 102 7.50 9.35 -0.57
CA HIS A 102 6.93 9.08 0.76
C HIS A 102 6.08 10.24 1.29
N ASP A 103 6.64 11.44 1.31
CA ASP A 103 5.94 12.61 1.86
C ASP A 103 4.80 13.11 0.96
N ALA A 104 4.93 12.92 -0.36
CA ALA A 104 3.83 13.16 -1.27
C ALA A 104 2.65 12.19 -1.00
N HIS A 105 2.95 10.90 -0.75
CA HIS A 105 1.93 9.92 -0.34
C HIS A 105 1.29 10.28 1.01
N ARG A 106 2.08 10.77 1.97
CA ARG A 106 1.54 11.30 3.24
C ARG A 106 0.59 12.46 3.00
N LEU A 107 0.97 13.42 2.16
CA LEU A 107 0.12 14.57 1.83
C LEU A 107 -1.20 14.13 1.17
N VAL A 108 -1.15 13.21 0.22
CA VAL A 108 -2.34 12.64 -0.46
C VAL A 108 -3.23 11.88 0.53
N ALA A 109 -2.66 11.08 1.44
CA ALA A 109 -3.44 10.39 2.46
C ALA A 109 -4.10 11.37 3.44
N LEU A 110 -3.37 12.37 3.93
CA LEU A 110 -3.89 13.40 4.83
C LEU A 110 -4.98 14.24 4.17
N ALA A 111 -4.87 14.52 2.87
CA ALA A 111 -5.89 15.24 2.12
C ALA A 111 -7.24 14.49 2.11
N TYR A 112 -7.21 13.17 1.99
CA TYR A 112 -8.43 12.35 2.11
C TYR A 112 -9.04 12.43 3.51
N ASP A 113 -8.22 12.32 4.56
CA ASP A 113 -8.69 12.36 5.94
C ASP A 113 -9.32 13.73 6.31
N HIS A 114 -8.91 14.82 5.66
CA HIS A 114 -9.39 16.18 5.94
C HIS A 114 -10.49 16.68 5.01
N GLY A 115 -10.54 16.23 3.76
CA GLY A 115 -11.44 16.77 2.74
C GLY A 115 -12.02 15.74 1.78
N GLY A 116 -11.90 14.45 2.12
CA GLY A 116 -12.45 13.34 1.35
C GLY A 116 -11.82 13.15 -0.03
N ALA A 117 -12.50 12.37 -0.87
CA ALA A 117 -12.04 12.00 -2.21
C ALA A 117 -11.76 13.22 -3.11
N THR A 118 -12.57 14.28 -3.00
CA THR A 118 -12.40 15.49 -3.82
C THR A 118 -11.07 16.20 -3.52
N LEU A 119 -10.78 16.47 -2.24
CA LEU A 119 -9.53 17.12 -1.86
C LEU A 119 -8.32 16.23 -2.17
N GLN A 120 -8.45 14.92 -1.92
CA GLN A 120 -7.41 13.95 -2.25
C GLN A 120 -7.08 13.97 -3.75
N ASN A 121 -8.10 13.95 -4.61
CA ASN A 121 -7.91 13.94 -6.06
C ASN A 121 -7.25 15.23 -6.56
N GLU A 122 -7.59 16.37 -5.98
CA GLU A 122 -6.97 17.67 -6.29
C GLU A 122 -5.49 17.69 -5.87
N VAL A 123 -5.16 17.23 -4.66
CA VAL A 123 -3.76 17.11 -4.23
C VAL A 123 -2.99 16.16 -5.14
N MET A 124 -3.56 15.00 -5.48
CA MET A 124 -2.93 14.04 -6.40
C MET A 124 -2.65 14.66 -7.77
N GLU A 125 -3.64 15.33 -8.38
CA GLU A 125 -3.50 16.04 -9.65
C GLU A 125 -2.33 17.04 -9.59
N ARG A 126 -2.22 17.80 -8.51
CA ARG A 126 -1.15 18.80 -8.34
C ARG A 126 0.22 18.19 -8.13
N VAL A 127 0.32 17.10 -7.38
CA VAL A 127 1.59 16.37 -7.24
C VAL A 127 2.03 15.81 -8.59
N LEU A 128 1.13 15.17 -9.32
CA LEU A 128 1.42 14.62 -10.65
C LEU A 128 1.82 15.73 -11.65
N HIS A 129 1.13 16.87 -11.62
CA HIS A 129 1.48 18.05 -12.41
C HIS A 129 2.88 18.57 -12.06
N ALA A 130 3.18 18.75 -10.78
CA ALA A 130 4.50 19.21 -10.33
C ALA A 130 5.61 18.26 -10.76
N THR A 131 5.38 16.94 -10.67
CA THR A 131 6.35 15.92 -11.08
C THR A 131 6.60 15.93 -12.59
N PHE A 132 5.55 15.90 -13.40
CA PHE A 132 5.68 15.57 -14.83
C PHE A 132 5.60 16.76 -15.78
N ILE A 133 5.00 17.88 -15.36
CA ILE A 133 4.86 19.09 -16.19
C ILE A 133 5.87 20.15 -15.75
N GLU A 134 5.95 20.41 -14.44
CA GLU A 134 6.89 21.40 -13.90
C GLU A 134 8.28 20.81 -13.61
N ALA A 135 8.43 19.48 -13.66
CA ALA A 135 9.68 18.76 -13.39
C ALA A 135 10.32 19.12 -12.03
N LEU A 136 9.49 19.30 -11.00
CA LEU A 136 9.91 19.70 -9.66
C LEU A 136 10.26 18.52 -8.76
N ASP A 137 11.08 18.78 -7.75
CA ASP A 137 11.41 17.83 -6.70
C ASP A 137 10.26 17.74 -5.68
N ILE A 138 9.51 16.64 -5.73
CA ILE A 138 8.39 16.38 -4.82
C ILE A 138 8.82 15.87 -3.43
N SER A 139 10.14 15.71 -3.19
CA SER A 139 10.68 15.51 -1.84
C SER A 139 10.96 16.82 -1.11
N ASP A 140 10.93 17.96 -1.81
CA ASP A 140 11.10 19.29 -1.22
C ASP A 140 9.82 19.73 -0.47
N ARG A 141 9.97 20.04 0.82
CA ARG A 141 8.88 20.53 1.70
C ARG A 141 8.21 21.80 1.17
N SER A 142 8.98 22.71 0.57
CA SER A 142 8.45 23.95 0.00
C SER A 142 7.57 23.70 -1.24
N VAL A 143 7.95 22.71 -2.06
CA VAL A 143 7.16 22.27 -3.22
C VAL A 143 5.85 21.64 -2.75
N LEU A 144 5.90 20.73 -1.77
CA LEU A 144 4.71 20.12 -1.19
C LEU A 144 3.80 21.13 -0.50
N ALA A 145 4.35 22.15 0.17
CA ALA A 145 3.56 23.22 0.78
C ALA A 145 2.82 24.06 -0.27
N ARG A 146 3.48 24.40 -1.38
CA ARG A 146 2.86 25.12 -2.51
C ARG A 146 1.72 24.30 -3.13
N ILE A 147 1.95 22.99 -3.32
CA ILE A 147 0.95 22.04 -3.81
C ILE A 147 -0.27 22.01 -2.88
N ALA A 148 -0.03 21.84 -1.58
CA ALA A 148 -1.08 21.75 -0.57
C ALA A 148 -1.93 23.04 -0.54
N ALA A 149 -1.28 24.21 -0.52
CA ALA A 149 -1.97 25.50 -0.55
C ALA A 149 -2.81 25.68 -1.83
N ALA A 150 -2.26 25.35 -3.01
CA ALA A 150 -2.98 25.47 -4.28
C ALA A 150 -4.16 24.49 -4.41
N ALA A 151 -4.11 23.36 -3.72
CA ALA A 151 -5.21 22.40 -3.63
C ALA A 151 -6.32 22.81 -2.64
N GLY A 152 -6.15 23.93 -1.91
CA GLY A 152 -7.07 24.31 -0.83
C GLY A 152 -6.82 23.57 0.49
N PHE A 153 -5.62 23.01 0.69
CA PHE A 153 -5.17 22.31 1.91
C PHE A 153 -3.92 22.97 2.54
N PRO A 154 -3.95 24.28 2.87
CA PRO A 154 -2.75 25.00 3.32
C PRO A 154 -2.12 24.43 4.62
N GLN A 155 -2.93 23.84 5.50
CA GLN A 155 -2.47 23.18 6.72
C GLN A 155 -1.71 21.87 6.46
N GLY A 156 -1.84 21.28 5.27
CA GLY A 156 -1.18 20.02 4.91
C GLY A 156 0.34 20.07 5.05
N ALA A 157 0.94 21.23 4.78
CA ALA A 157 2.37 21.44 4.96
C ALA A 157 2.82 21.24 6.42
N GLY A 158 2.13 21.86 7.37
CA GLY A 158 2.47 21.77 8.80
C GLY A 158 2.24 20.36 9.37
N LEU A 159 1.30 19.59 8.81
CA LEU A 159 1.11 18.20 9.21
C LEU A 159 2.31 17.32 8.83
N LEU A 160 2.95 17.59 7.70
CA LEU A 160 4.11 16.85 7.24
C LEU A 160 5.35 17.03 8.12
N ASP A 161 5.41 18.09 8.92
CA ASP A 161 6.46 18.35 9.92
C ASP A 161 6.30 17.50 11.20
N THR A 162 5.20 16.75 11.31
CA THR A 162 4.92 15.81 12.40
C THR A 162 4.95 14.36 11.88
N ASP A 163 4.56 13.38 12.70
CA ASP A 163 4.35 11.98 12.26
C ASP A 163 2.97 11.74 11.60
N ALA A 164 2.20 12.80 11.32
CA ALA A 164 0.87 12.67 10.73
C ALA A 164 0.91 11.89 9.41
N GLY A 165 0.01 10.92 9.25
CA GLY A 165 -0.07 10.09 8.05
C GLY A 165 0.99 8.99 7.94
N GLU A 166 2.03 8.93 8.78
CA GLU A 166 3.06 7.88 8.72
C GLU A 166 2.47 6.48 8.89
N VAL A 167 1.73 6.29 9.99
CA VAL A 167 1.03 5.03 10.26
C VAL A 167 0.04 4.71 9.15
N ARG A 168 -0.70 5.71 8.68
CA ARG A 168 -1.74 5.52 7.67
C ARG A 168 -1.16 5.05 6.33
N VAL A 169 -0.12 5.74 5.82
CA VAL A 169 0.54 5.36 4.56
C VAL A 169 1.17 3.98 4.67
N ARG A 170 1.81 3.66 5.80
CA ARG A 170 2.38 2.33 6.03
C ARG A 170 1.31 1.24 6.00
N GLU A 171 0.18 1.46 6.65
CA GLU A 171 -0.95 0.50 6.65
C GLU A 171 -1.52 0.32 5.24
N LEU A 172 -1.71 1.41 4.50
CA LEU A 172 -2.20 1.34 3.12
C LEU A 172 -1.23 0.58 2.21
N LEU A 173 0.08 0.82 2.29
CA LEU A 173 1.08 0.07 1.51
C LEU A 173 1.02 -1.44 1.81
N LEU A 174 0.83 -1.81 3.08
CA LEU A 174 0.68 -3.21 3.49
C LEU A 174 -0.63 -3.82 3.00
N GLU A 175 -1.72 -3.05 3.01
CA GLU A 175 -3.00 -3.46 2.43
C GLU A 175 -2.84 -3.76 0.92
N GLY A 176 -2.19 -2.88 0.16
CA GLY A 176 -1.95 -3.09 -1.27
C GLY A 176 -1.14 -4.36 -1.54
N LYS A 177 -0.09 -4.58 -0.74
CA LYS A 177 0.72 -5.81 -0.77
C LYS A 177 -0.13 -7.05 -0.47
N ALA A 178 -0.94 -7.00 0.59
CA ALA A 178 -1.81 -8.11 1.01
C ALA A 178 -2.87 -8.45 -0.05
N ARG A 179 -3.36 -7.44 -0.76
CA ARG A 179 -4.33 -7.57 -1.85
C ARG A 179 -3.68 -7.96 -3.19
N GLY A 180 -2.37 -8.20 -3.21
CA GLY A 180 -1.65 -8.64 -4.40
C GLY A 180 -1.46 -7.56 -5.47
N VAL A 181 -1.54 -6.27 -5.10
CA VAL A 181 -1.23 -5.16 -6.01
C VAL A 181 0.27 -5.16 -6.31
N LYS A 182 0.63 -5.35 -7.58
CA LYS A 182 2.03 -5.51 -8.02
C LYS A 182 2.54 -4.38 -8.93
N THR A 183 1.67 -3.48 -9.38
CA THR A 183 2.06 -2.45 -10.35
C THR A 183 1.27 -1.16 -10.17
N SER A 184 1.88 -0.05 -10.62
CA SER A 184 1.29 1.29 -10.66
C SER A 184 1.02 1.72 -12.11
N PRO A 185 -0.17 2.25 -12.43
CA PRO A 185 -1.37 2.24 -11.60
C PRO A 185 -2.06 0.88 -11.62
N SER A 186 -2.83 0.54 -10.58
CA SER A 186 -3.81 -0.54 -10.60
C SER A 186 -5.15 -0.01 -10.08
N LEU A 187 -6.24 -0.25 -10.81
CA LEU A 187 -7.59 0.09 -10.39
C LEU A 187 -8.18 -1.11 -9.65
N VAL A 188 -8.74 -0.91 -8.47
CA VAL A 188 -9.29 -1.99 -7.65
C VAL A 188 -10.71 -1.62 -7.20
N VAL A 189 -11.63 -2.57 -7.39
CA VAL A 189 -13.04 -2.47 -6.96
C VAL A 189 -13.41 -3.76 -6.27
N GLY A 190 -13.63 -3.71 -4.96
CA GLY A 190 -13.78 -4.90 -4.13
C GLY A 190 -12.52 -5.79 -4.19
N ASP A 191 -12.71 -7.02 -4.65
CA ASP A 191 -11.68 -8.05 -4.84
C ASP A 191 -11.13 -8.11 -6.29
N ARG A 192 -11.71 -7.35 -7.22
CA ARG A 192 -11.29 -7.30 -8.62
C ARG A 192 -10.28 -6.18 -8.84
N ALA A 193 -9.27 -6.45 -9.67
CA ALA A 193 -8.24 -5.49 -10.03
C ALA A 193 -8.01 -5.44 -11.54
N LEU A 194 -7.74 -4.23 -12.05
CA LEU A 194 -7.32 -3.96 -13.41
C LEU A 194 -5.94 -3.28 -13.38
N ALA A 195 -4.92 -3.99 -13.84
CA ALA A 195 -3.54 -3.52 -13.81
C ALA A 195 -3.20 -2.63 -15.01
N GLY A 196 -2.45 -1.55 -14.74
CA GLY A 196 -1.93 -0.63 -15.74
C GLY A 196 -2.90 0.47 -16.16
N ALA A 197 -2.37 1.43 -16.92
CA ALA A 197 -3.15 2.53 -17.50
C ALA A 197 -3.96 2.06 -18.73
N GLN A 198 -5.02 1.29 -18.50
CA GLN A 198 -5.85 0.71 -19.57
C GLN A 198 -6.62 1.78 -20.35
N ALA A 199 -7.04 1.44 -21.59
CA ALA A 199 -7.86 2.33 -22.42
C ALA A 199 -9.22 2.63 -21.76
N PRO A 200 -9.83 3.80 -22.01
CA PRO A 200 -11.13 4.16 -21.41
C PRO A 200 -12.22 3.09 -21.61
N GLU A 201 -12.24 2.43 -22.77
CA GLU A 201 -13.19 1.37 -23.10
C GLU A 201 -13.01 0.14 -22.19
N ALA A 202 -11.78 -0.30 -21.99
CA ALA A 202 -11.45 -1.41 -21.10
C ALA A 202 -11.71 -1.07 -19.62
N ILE A 203 -11.51 0.19 -19.22
CA ILE A 203 -11.89 0.67 -17.89
C ILE A 203 -13.40 0.58 -17.71
N ARG A 204 -14.21 1.04 -18.69
CA ARG A 204 -15.68 0.95 -18.63
C ARG A 204 -16.14 -0.51 -18.51
N GLU A 205 -15.64 -1.38 -19.38
CA GLU A 205 -15.94 -2.82 -19.34
C GLU A 205 -15.61 -3.46 -17.98
N PHE A 206 -14.43 -3.14 -17.43
CA PHE A 206 -14.05 -3.62 -16.11
C PHE A 206 -15.05 -3.20 -15.03
N LEU A 207 -15.43 -1.92 -15.02
CA LEU A 207 -16.33 -1.34 -14.02
C LEU A 207 -17.76 -1.86 -14.16
N ASP A 208 -18.24 -2.08 -15.39
CA ASP A 208 -19.57 -2.64 -15.62
C ASP A 208 -19.68 -4.09 -15.12
N GLY A 209 -18.56 -4.83 -15.14
CA GLY A 209 -18.48 -6.14 -14.50
C GLY A 209 -18.38 -6.08 -12.96
N CYS A 210 -18.10 -4.92 -12.36
CA CYS A 210 -17.93 -4.74 -10.92
C CYS A 210 -19.27 -4.42 -10.25
N GLY A 211 -20.22 -5.34 -10.31
CA GLY A 211 -21.53 -5.19 -9.64
C GLY A 211 -21.52 -5.67 -8.18
N GLY A 212 -22.06 -4.86 -7.27
CA GLY A 212 -22.70 -5.33 -6.03
C GLY A 212 -21.86 -6.11 -5.01
N ALA A 213 -20.53 -5.95 -4.99
CA ALA A 213 -19.72 -6.55 -3.93
C ALA A 213 -20.19 -6.02 -2.57
N ALA A 214 -20.67 -6.92 -1.71
CA ALA A 214 -21.03 -6.56 -0.34
C ALA A 214 -19.80 -5.97 0.36
N GLU A 215 -19.99 -4.83 1.03
CA GLU A 215 -18.92 -4.21 1.79
C GLU A 215 -18.54 -5.13 2.95
N VAL A 216 -17.30 -5.62 2.91
CA VAL A 216 -16.77 -6.46 3.98
C VAL A 216 -16.45 -5.55 5.16
N PRO A 217 -16.89 -5.89 6.39
CA PRO A 217 -16.54 -5.11 7.57
C PRO A 217 -15.03 -4.89 7.66
N ALA A 218 -14.62 -3.68 8.06
CA ALA A 218 -13.22 -3.25 7.99
C ALA A 218 -12.30 -4.17 8.80
N GLU A 219 -12.77 -4.65 9.95
CA GLU A 219 -12.08 -5.59 10.82
C GLU A 219 -11.86 -6.96 10.15
N VAL A 220 -12.86 -7.45 9.41
CA VAL A 220 -12.77 -8.72 8.67
C VAL A 220 -11.81 -8.58 7.50
N ALA A 221 -11.86 -7.47 6.76
CA ALA A 221 -10.94 -7.19 5.67
C ALA A 221 -9.49 -7.11 6.19
N ARG A 222 -9.29 -6.38 7.29
CA ARG A 222 -7.99 -6.21 7.94
C ARG A 222 -7.42 -7.53 8.44
N MET A 223 -8.26 -8.41 8.99
CA MET A 223 -7.87 -9.76 9.39
C MET A 223 -7.39 -10.59 8.20
N ARG A 224 -8.16 -10.63 7.09
CA ARG A 224 -7.78 -11.34 5.86
C ARG A 224 -6.48 -10.82 5.25
N TRP A 225 -6.25 -9.51 5.32
CA TRP A 225 -5.00 -8.91 4.86
C TRP A 225 -3.81 -9.30 5.75
N ALA A 226 -3.99 -9.33 7.07
CA ALA A 226 -2.95 -9.81 7.98
C ALA A 226 -2.59 -11.29 7.74
N GLU A 227 -3.58 -12.14 7.45
CA GLU A 227 -3.35 -13.54 7.05
C GLU A 227 -2.57 -13.63 5.74
N SER A 228 -2.98 -12.84 4.74
CA SER A 228 -2.29 -12.78 3.44
C SER A 228 -0.82 -12.34 3.60
N LEU A 229 -0.53 -11.41 4.51
CA LEU A 229 0.85 -11.01 4.83
C LEU A 229 1.64 -12.13 5.53
N MET A 230 1.00 -12.96 6.35
CA MET A 230 1.65 -14.14 6.93
C MET A 230 2.04 -15.15 5.83
N ASP A 231 1.18 -15.37 4.84
CA ASP A 231 1.47 -16.26 3.70
C ASP A 231 2.63 -15.72 2.84
N LEU A 232 2.71 -14.39 2.70
CA LEU A 232 3.84 -13.68 2.08
C LEU A 232 5.10 -13.61 2.96
N ARG A 233 5.12 -14.31 4.10
CA ARG A 233 6.21 -14.31 5.09
C ARG A 233 6.58 -12.92 5.60
N ASP A 234 5.60 -12.05 5.78
CA ASP A 234 5.73 -10.72 6.35
C ASP A 234 5.00 -10.59 7.71
N PRO A 235 5.53 -11.22 8.76
CA PRO A 235 4.89 -11.19 10.09
C PRO A 235 4.88 -9.79 10.72
N LEU A 236 5.83 -8.92 10.38
CA LEU A 236 5.86 -7.55 10.91
C LEU A 236 4.80 -6.66 10.23
N GLY A 237 4.59 -6.86 8.93
CA GLY A 237 3.46 -6.27 8.21
C GLY A 237 2.13 -6.74 8.79
N ALA A 238 1.96 -8.05 9.00
CA ALA A 238 0.77 -8.62 9.62
C ALA A 238 0.50 -7.99 11.00
N LEU A 239 1.51 -7.88 11.87
CA LEU A 239 1.36 -7.21 13.18
C LEU A 239 0.97 -5.74 13.09
N THR A 240 1.43 -5.04 12.04
CA THR A 240 1.05 -3.64 11.81
C THR A 240 -0.45 -3.54 11.49
N LEU A 241 -0.97 -4.45 10.65
CA LEU A 241 -2.40 -4.53 10.39
C LEU A 241 -3.19 -5.08 11.58
N LEU A 242 -2.63 -5.95 12.41
CA LEU A 242 -3.35 -6.49 13.57
C LEU A 242 -3.49 -5.51 14.74
N ARG A 243 -2.65 -4.46 14.81
CA ARG A 243 -2.61 -3.58 15.99
C ARG A 243 -3.99 -3.01 16.39
N PRO A 244 -4.80 -2.40 15.50
CA PRO A 244 -6.11 -1.91 15.91
C PRO A 244 -7.07 -3.04 16.32
N LEU A 245 -6.95 -4.23 15.71
CA LEU A 245 -7.75 -5.39 16.11
C LEU A 245 -7.38 -5.90 17.50
N LEU A 246 -6.10 -5.84 17.87
CA LEU A 246 -5.63 -6.18 19.21
C LEU A 246 -6.07 -5.16 20.27
N GLU A 247 -6.34 -3.92 19.87
CA GLU A 247 -6.84 -2.86 20.77
C GLU A 247 -8.36 -2.99 20.97
N GLU A 248 -9.12 -3.24 19.91
CA GLU A 248 -10.58 -3.28 19.94
C GLU A 248 -11.16 -4.67 20.27
N PHE A 249 -10.53 -5.73 19.76
CA PHE A 249 -10.97 -7.13 19.88
C PHE A 249 -9.95 -7.97 20.66
N ALA A 250 -9.39 -7.41 21.74
CA ALA A 250 -8.31 -8.03 22.52
C ALA A 250 -8.64 -9.44 23.06
N GLY A 251 -9.92 -9.76 23.26
CA GLY A 251 -10.40 -11.08 23.71
C GLY A 251 -10.72 -12.06 22.58
N ASP A 252 -10.73 -11.62 21.31
CA ASP A 252 -11.11 -12.49 20.20
C ASP A 252 -10.03 -13.55 19.93
N ARG A 253 -10.46 -14.81 19.86
CA ARG A 253 -9.57 -15.96 19.69
C ARG A 253 -8.80 -15.91 18.38
N ALA A 254 -9.43 -15.53 17.28
CA ALA A 254 -8.80 -15.52 15.96
C ALA A 254 -7.73 -14.42 15.86
N VAL A 255 -8.06 -13.22 16.36
CA VAL A 255 -7.12 -12.07 16.43
C VAL A 255 -5.90 -12.44 17.27
N ARG A 256 -6.10 -12.97 18.48
CA ARG A 256 -5.00 -13.38 19.38
C ARG A 256 -4.16 -14.49 18.78
N THR A 257 -4.77 -15.47 18.13
CA THR A 257 -4.08 -16.59 17.49
C THR A 257 -3.21 -16.12 16.33
N LEU A 258 -3.72 -15.24 15.46
CA LEU A 258 -2.92 -14.72 14.36
C LEU A 258 -1.80 -13.80 14.85
N ALA A 259 -2.06 -12.97 15.87
CA ALA A 259 -1.01 -12.16 16.50
C ALA A 259 0.08 -13.03 17.13
N ALA A 260 -0.27 -14.10 17.83
CA ALA A 260 0.67 -15.06 18.39
C ALA A 260 1.56 -15.70 17.32
N ARG A 261 0.94 -16.14 16.20
CA ARG A 261 1.68 -16.67 15.03
C ARG A 261 2.67 -15.64 14.49
N ALA A 262 2.23 -14.40 14.32
CA ALA A 262 3.07 -13.33 13.79
C ALA A 262 4.21 -12.93 14.75
N TYR A 263 3.96 -12.86 16.06
CA TYR A 263 4.98 -12.64 17.07
C TYR A 263 6.01 -13.78 17.11
N PHE A 264 5.56 -15.03 17.05
CA PHE A 264 6.46 -16.18 16.99
C PHE A 264 7.34 -16.18 15.74
N ALA A 265 6.75 -15.92 14.57
CA ALA A 265 7.45 -15.87 13.29
C ALA A 265 8.47 -14.71 13.22
N SER A 266 8.21 -13.60 13.93
CA SER A 266 9.12 -12.46 14.06
C SER A 266 10.04 -12.53 15.30
N ALA A 267 10.14 -13.69 15.95
CA ALA A 267 10.97 -13.94 17.14
C ALA A 267 10.66 -13.06 18.37
N GLN A 268 9.48 -12.46 18.44
CA GLN A 268 8.98 -11.71 19.60
C GLN A 268 8.33 -12.66 20.63
N LEU A 269 9.11 -13.61 21.14
CA LEU A 269 8.59 -14.79 21.88
C LEU A 269 7.80 -14.43 23.15
N LYS A 270 8.22 -13.41 23.91
CA LYS A 270 7.48 -12.93 25.09
C LYS A 270 6.09 -12.41 24.73
N ARG A 271 5.96 -11.74 23.57
CA ARG A 271 4.66 -11.25 23.08
C ARG A 271 3.80 -12.39 22.54
N ALA A 272 4.42 -13.39 21.89
CA ALA A 272 3.71 -14.60 21.49
C ALA A 272 3.14 -15.34 22.71
N GLU A 273 3.96 -15.55 23.75
CA GLU A 273 3.52 -16.14 25.02
C GLU A 273 2.39 -15.34 25.67
N ALA A 274 2.49 -14.01 25.73
CA ALA A 274 1.44 -13.16 26.30
C ALA A 274 0.08 -13.33 25.61
N GLN A 275 0.05 -13.69 24.32
CA GLN A 275 -1.19 -14.03 23.61
C GLN A 275 -1.62 -15.48 23.86
N LEU A 276 -0.67 -16.42 23.87
CA LEU A 276 -0.90 -17.87 23.91
C LEU A 276 -1.27 -18.40 25.29
N ALA A 277 -0.67 -17.90 26.37
CA ALA A 277 -0.89 -18.42 27.70
C ALA A 277 -2.37 -18.36 28.13
N PRO A 278 -3.08 -17.21 28.00
CA PRO A 278 -4.50 -17.22 28.34
C PRO A 278 -5.35 -17.96 27.28
N LEU A 279 -4.91 -18.08 26.02
CA LEU A 279 -5.63 -18.88 25.01
C LEU A 279 -5.67 -20.37 25.37
N VAL A 280 -4.57 -20.94 25.87
CA VAL A 280 -4.53 -22.36 26.26
C VAL A 280 -5.25 -22.63 27.58
N GLU A 281 -5.43 -21.60 28.42
CA GLU A 281 -6.26 -21.67 29.63
C GLU A 281 -7.75 -21.61 29.29
N GLU A 282 -8.15 -20.68 28.41
CA GLU A 282 -9.53 -20.50 27.95
C GLU A 282 -10.01 -21.65 27.05
N TYR A 283 -9.13 -22.13 26.15
CA TYR A 283 -9.42 -23.17 25.15
C TYR A 283 -8.43 -24.34 25.30
N PRO A 284 -8.56 -25.15 26.36
CA PRO A 284 -7.61 -26.21 26.66
C PRO A 284 -7.60 -27.35 25.63
N ASP A 285 -8.55 -27.41 24.71
CA ASP A 285 -8.65 -28.36 23.61
C ASP A 285 -8.08 -27.84 22.29
N ASP A 286 -7.63 -26.57 22.23
CA ASP A 286 -7.00 -26.00 21.03
C ASP A 286 -5.58 -26.58 20.84
N ALA A 287 -5.50 -27.66 20.06
CA ALA A 287 -4.24 -28.35 19.78
C ALA A 287 -3.22 -27.43 19.09
N PHE A 288 -3.67 -26.50 18.25
CA PHE A 288 -2.80 -25.56 17.55
C PHE A 288 -2.20 -24.54 18.52
N ALA A 289 -3.03 -23.91 19.36
CA ALA A 289 -2.56 -22.96 20.37
C ALA A 289 -1.59 -23.64 21.35
N ARG A 290 -1.87 -24.88 21.77
CA ARG A 290 -0.95 -25.67 22.61
C ARG A 290 0.38 -25.94 21.94
N LEU A 291 0.37 -26.39 20.69
CA LEU A 291 1.59 -26.66 19.93
C LEU A 291 2.44 -25.38 19.78
N LEU A 292 1.80 -24.27 19.41
CA LEU A 292 2.49 -22.99 19.23
C LEU A 292 3.03 -22.46 20.57
N TYR A 293 2.29 -22.63 21.66
CA TYR A 293 2.75 -22.24 23.00
C TYR A 293 3.95 -23.06 23.47
N GLY A 294 3.88 -24.40 23.36
CA GLY A 294 5.00 -25.28 23.66
C GLY A 294 6.25 -24.93 22.85
N ARG A 295 6.13 -24.71 21.53
CA ARG A 295 7.24 -24.24 20.68
C ARG A 295 7.78 -22.87 21.10
N THR A 296 6.91 -21.97 21.55
CA THR A 296 7.30 -20.65 22.06
C THR A 296 8.14 -20.78 23.33
N LEU A 297 7.73 -21.63 24.27
CA LEU A 297 8.47 -21.92 25.50
C LEU A 297 9.82 -22.60 25.20
N GLN A 298 9.86 -23.57 24.27
CA GLN A 298 11.12 -24.20 23.83
C GLN A 298 12.11 -23.18 23.28
N ARG A 299 11.67 -22.26 22.40
CA ARG A 299 12.54 -21.21 21.85
C ARG A 299 12.97 -20.17 22.89
N GLN A 300 12.33 -20.14 24.06
CA GLN A 300 12.74 -19.35 25.22
C GLN A 300 13.63 -20.14 26.20
N ASN A 301 14.08 -21.36 25.85
CA ASN A 301 14.85 -22.27 26.70
C ASN A 301 14.09 -22.78 27.94
N ARG A 302 12.75 -22.88 27.87
CA ARG A 302 11.87 -23.38 28.94
C ARG A 302 11.30 -24.75 28.58
N ALA A 303 12.17 -25.73 28.35
CA ALA A 303 11.79 -27.05 27.81
C ALA A 303 10.87 -27.85 28.76
N GLU A 304 11.11 -27.79 30.07
CA GLU A 304 10.30 -28.50 31.08
C GLU A 304 8.85 -27.98 31.09
N GLU A 305 8.66 -26.68 30.95
CA GLU A 305 7.34 -26.06 30.88
C GLU A 305 6.64 -26.32 29.53
N ALA A 306 7.41 -26.50 28.46
CA ALA A 306 6.87 -26.79 27.13
C ALA A 306 6.32 -28.22 27.01
N GLU A 307 6.96 -29.19 27.68
CA GLU A 307 6.70 -30.62 27.49
C GLU A 307 5.23 -31.03 27.66
N PRO A 308 4.49 -30.58 28.71
CA PRO A 308 3.08 -30.89 28.84
C PRO A 308 2.23 -30.38 27.67
N HIS A 309 2.52 -29.18 27.15
CA HIS A 309 1.79 -28.61 26.02
C HIS A 309 2.05 -29.38 24.72
N MET A 310 3.28 -29.81 24.50
CA MET A 310 3.66 -30.60 23.31
C MET A 310 2.96 -31.96 23.30
N ARG A 311 2.98 -32.69 24.42
CA ARG A 311 2.31 -34.00 24.54
C ARG A 311 0.80 -33.90 24.33
N LEU A 312 0.15 -32.88 24.92
CA LEU A 312 -1.28 -32.65 24.76
C LEU A 312 -1.65 -32.29 23.32
N ALA A 313 -0.82 -31.50 22.62
CA ALA A 313 -1.04 -31.16 21.22
C ALA A 313 -0.88 -32.37 20.29
N GLU A 314 0.07 -33.26 20.57
CA GLU A 314 0.23 -34.52 19.82
C GLU A 314 -0.97 -35.45 20.00
N ALA A 315 -1.44 -35.62 21.24
CA ALA A 315 -2.58 -36.47 21.56
C ALA A 315 -3.90 -35.98 20.92
N ALA A 316 -4.06 -34.67 20.73
CA ALA A 316 -5.25 -34.10 20.09
C ALA A 316 -5.27 -34.23 18.55
N ASN A 317 -4.14 -34.58 17.93
CA ASN A 317 -4.01 -34.74 16.47
C ASN A 317 -3.88 -36.22 16.03
N ALA A 318 -3.91 -37.17 16.97
CA ALA A 318 -3.83 -38.61 16.74
C ALA A 318 -5.23 -39.24 16.64
#